data_AF-A0A7Y6UIF7-F1
#
_entry.id   AF-A0A7Y6UIF7-F1
#
_cell.length_a   1.000
_cell.length_b   1.000
_cell.length_c   1.000
_cell.angle_alpha   90.00
_cell.angle_beta   90.00
_cell.angle_gamma   90.00
#
_symmetry.space_group_name_H-M   'P 1'
#
loop_
_entity.id
_entity.type
_entity.pdbx_description
1 polymer ?
#
loop_
_entity_poly.entity_id
_entity_poly.type
_entity_poly.pdbx_seq_one_letter_code
_entity_poly.pdbx_strand_id
1 'polypeptide(L)'
;MSGDSISIPAVRIGPVATEAASGAKTVAAIWFFVIAMVMVAAAGNASNGTADQHAPMQMVVGMLFWVLIFASIAVRYLRAARRATAAVARASADPSSQWFLSGKMIVGVDASGAPNPGVTFKLSRKLRTMLLAVPAATVVEKR
;
A
#
# COMPACT_ATOMS: atom_id res chain seq x y z
N MET A 1 13.37 6.36 -24.02
CA MET A 1 13.97 6.65 -22.70
C MET A 1 14.48 5.36 -22.12
N SER A 2 15.79 5.10 -22.24
CA SER A 2 16.44 3.93 -21.62
C SER A 2 16.48 4.20 -20.12
N GLY A 3 15.41 3.81 -19.41
CA GLY A 3 15.36 3.92 -17.96
C GLY A 3 16.12 2.74 -17.39
N ASP A 4 17.24 3.00 -16.72
CA ASP A 4 18.06 1.99 -16.05
C ASP A 4 17.16 1.10 -15.16
N SER A 5 16.88 -0.11 -15.64
CA SER A 5 16.14 -1.12 -14.88
C SER A 5 17.14 -1.94 -14.09
N ILE A 6 17.23 -1.69 -12.78
CA ILE A 6 18.16 -2.42 -11.91
C ILE A 6 17.51 -3.77 -11.59
N SER A 7 18.16 -4.88 -11.98
CA SER A 7 17.74 -6.22 -11.58
C SER A 7 17.98 -6.42 -10.08
N ILE A 8 16.96 -6.91 -9.37
CA ILE A 8 16.98 -7.16 -7.93
C ILE A 8 16.71 -8.65 -7.69
N PRO A 9 17.54 -9.33 -6.87
CA PRO A 9 17.27 -10.71 -6.48
C PRO A 9 16.00 -10.81 -5.62
N ALA A 10 15.18 -11.85 -5.85
CA ALA A 10 13.91 -12.09 -5.16
C ALA A 10 14.03 -12.08 -3.62
N VAL A 11 15.16 -12.55 -3.09
CA VAL A 11 15.46 -12.58 -1.65
C VAL A 11 15.37 -11.20 -0.99
N ARG A 12 15.69 -10.11 -1.72
CA ARG A 12 15.62 -8.74 -1.20
C ARG A 12 14.22 -8.13 -1.25
N ILE A 13 13.31 -8.72 -2.03
CA ILE A 13 11.96 -8.20 -2.24
C ILE A 13 11.07 -8.47 -1.02
N GLY A 14 11.20 -9.65 -0.40
CA GLY A 14 10.37 -10.06 0.74
C GLY A 14 10.30 -9.04 1.88
N PRO A 15 11.44 -8.63 2.48
CA PRO A 15 11.46 -7.65 3.56
C PRO A 15 10.89 -6.29 3.13
N VAL A 16 11.26 -5.80 1.95
CA VAL A 16 10.84 -4.49 1.45
C VAL A 16 9.36 -4.46 1.08
N ALA A 17 8.83 -5.53 0.50
CA ALA A 17 7.43 -5.69 0.17
C ALA A 17 6.56 -5.86 1.43
N THR A 18 7.08 -6.49 2.47
CA THR A 18 6.41 -6.62 3.78
C THR A 18 6.25 -5.26 4.46
N GLU A 19 7.33 -4.47 4.51
CA GLU A 19 7.30 -3.10 5.01
C GLU A 19 6.37 -2.20 4.19
N ALA A 20 6.40 -2.31 2.86
CA ALA A 20 5.48 -1.59 1.97
C ALA A 20 4.01 -1.96 2.23
N ALA A 21 3.73 -3.26 2.40
CA ALA A 21 2.39 -3.75 2.72
C ALA A 21 1.92 -3.27 4.08
N SER A 22 2.79 -3.32 5.10
CA SER A 22 2.51 -2.85 6.46
C SER A 22 2.16 -1.36 6.45
N GLY A 23 3.03 -0.52 5.86
CA GLY A 23 2.77 0.92 5.76
C GLY A 23 1.46 1.25 5.04
N ALA A 24 1.16 0.53 3.94
CA ALA A 24 -0.11 0.72 3.22
C ALA A 24 -1.34 0.27 4.03
N LYS A 25 -1.24 -0.83 4.79
CA LYS A 25 -2.31 -1.29 5.71
C LYS A 25 -2.54 -0.27 6.82
N THR A 26 -1.49 0.28 7.42
CA THR A 26 -1.60 1.31 8.46
C THR A 26 -2.29 2.56 7.93
N VAL A 27 -1.92 3.05 6.75
CA VAL A 27 -2.59 4.21 6.14
C VAL A 27 -4.05 3.91 5.83
N ALA A 28 -4.38 2.71 5.32
CA ALA A 28 -5.77 2.31 5.11
C ALA A 28 -6.56 2.26 6.43
N ALA A 29 -5.96 1.73 7.50
CA ALA A 29 -6.57 1.67 8.83
C ALA A 29 -6.86 3.07 9.40
N ILE A 30 -5.93 4.03 9.23
CA ILE A 30 -6.15 5.42 9.63
C ILE A 30 -7.37 6.02 8.92
N TRP A 31 -7.50 5.79 7.60
CA TRP A 31 -8.67 6.28 6.86
C TRP A 31 -9.98 5.60 7.29
N PHE A 32 -9.96 4.30 7.54
CA PHE A 32 -11.14 3.61 8.11
C PHE A 32 -11.50 4.14 9.49
N PHE A 33 -10.51 4.47 10.33
CA PHE A 33 -10.74 5.08 11.63
C PHE A 33 -11.39 6.46 11.50
N VAL A 34 -10.93 7.31 10.58
CA VAL A 34 -11.56 8.61 10.30
C VAL A 34 -13.01 8.45 9.85
N ILE A 35 -13.29 7.50 8.96
CA ILE A 35 -14.67 7.19 8.54
C ILE A 35 -15.53 6.76 9.74
N ALA A 36 -15.00 5.89 10.62
CA ALA A 36 -15.70 5.46 11.81
C ALA A 36 -16.02 6.64 12.74
N MET A 37 -15.08 7.57 12.95
CA MET A 37 -15.33 8.78 13.75
C MET A 37 -16.42 9.66 13.15
N VAL A 38 -16.42 9.85 11.82
CA VAL A 38 -17.48 10.61 11.13
C VAL A 38 -18.85 9.94 11.32
N MET A 39 -18.92 8.61 11.23
CA MET A 39 -20.16 7.86 11.43
C MET A 39 -20.67 7.94 12.88
N VAL A 40 -19.78 7.88 13.88
CA VAL A 40 -20.14 8.05 15.30
C VAL A 40 -20.64 9.46 15.58
N ALA A 41 -19.95 10.48 15.06
CA ALA A 41 -20.40 11.87 15.17
C ALA A 41 -21.76 12.11 14.49
N ALA A 42 -22.00 11.46 13.35
CA ALA A 42 -23.28 11.50 12.66
C ALA A 42 -24.41 10.89 13.48
N ALA A 43 -24.17 9.72 14.09
CA ALA A 43 -25.14 9.06 14.95
C ALA A 43 -25.48 9.90 16.18
N GLY A 44 -24.49 10.53 16.81
CA GLY A 44 -24.69 11.44 17.94
C GLY A 44 -25.45 12.72 17.58
N ASN A 45 -25.26 13.27 16.38
CA ASN A 45 -26.04 14.41 15.91
C ASN A 45 -27.47 14.03 15.51
N ALA A 46 -27.68 12.84 14.96
CA ALA A 46 -29.01 12.34 14.62
C ALA A 46 -29.89 12.13 15.87
N SER A 47 -29.29 11.77 17.01
CA SER A 47 -30.04 11.62 18.28
C SER A 47 -30.48 12.94 18.92
N ASN A 48 -29.91 14.09 18.50
CA ASN A 48 -30.18 15.40 19.09
C ASN A 48 -31.31 16.18 18.39
N GLY A 49 -32.08 15.56 17.49
CA GLY A 49 -33.36 16.07 17.00
C GLY A 49 -33.31 17.51 16.46
N THR A 50 -32.62 17.75 15.34
CA THR A 50 -32.69 19.05 14.65
C THR A 50 -33.93 19.10 13.74
N ALA A 51 -34.81 20.07 14.00
CA ALA A 51 -36.20 20.13 13.53
C ALA A 51 -36.43 20.69 12.11
N ASP A 52 -35.37 20.98 11.34
CA ASP A 52 -35.51 21.57 10.00
C ASP A 52 -35.42 20.50 8.92
N GLN A 53 -36.50 20.18 8.20
CA GLN A 53 -36.55 19.08 7.23
C GLN A 53 -35.54 19.19 6.04
N HIS A 54 -34.99 20.38 5.77
CA HIS A 54 -33.98 20.59 4.72
C HIS A 54 -32.52 20.47 5.20
N ALA A 55 -32.25 20.71 6.48
CA ALA A 55 -30.92 20.56 7.08
C ALA A 55 -30.39 19.10 7.15
N PRO A 56 -31.19 18.06 7.45
CA PRO A 56 -30.70 16.70 7.61
C PRO A 56 -30.31 16.10 6.26
N MET A 57 -31.01 16.44 5.17
CA MET A 57 -30.66 15.89 3.86
C MET A 57 -29.33 16.46 3.34
N GLN A 58 -29.07 17.75 3.53
CA GLN A 58 -27.77 18.36 3.19
C GLN A 58 -26.63 17.81 4.06
N MET A 59 -26.88 17.59 5.36
CA MET A 59 -25.90 16.99 6.28
C MET A 59 -25.56 15.55 5.88
N VAL A 60 -26.56 14.73 5.54
CA VAL A 60 -26.37 13.34 5.09
C VAL A 60 -25.61 13.28 3.77
N VAL A 61 -25.96 14.13 2.79
CA VAL A 61 -25.25 14.18 1.50
C VAL A 61 -23.80 14.63 1.69
N GLY A 62 -23.56 15.65 2.52
CA GLY A 62 -22.20 16.10 2.85
C GLY A 62 -21.36 15.01 3.53
N MET A 63 -21.95 14.26 4.47
CA MET A 63 -21.28 13.13 5.11
C MET A 63 -20.97 11.99 4.14
N LEU A 64 -21.93 11.61 3.29
CA LEU A 64 -21.73 10.57 2.27
C LEU A 64 -20.59 10.95 1.31
N PHE A 65 -20.50 12.22 0.91
CA PHE A 65 -19.41 12.71 0.08
C PHE A 65 -18.04 12.47 0.74
N TRP A 66 -17.87 12.87 2.00
CA TRP A 66 -16.61 12.66 2.73
C TRP A 66 -16.30 11.18 2.97
N VAL A 67 -17.29 10.38 3.36
CA VAL A 67 -17.13 8.94 3.55
C VAL A 67 -16.68 8.27 2.25
N LEU A 68 -17.28 8.62 1.11
CA LEU A 68 -16.89 8.08 -0.20
C LEU A 68 -15.44 8.48 -0.57
N ILE A 69 -15.04 9.73 -0.31
CA ILE A 69 -13.66 10.17 -0.54
C ILE A 69 -12.70 9.36 0.32
N PHE A 70 -12.90 9.28 1.64
CA PHE A 70 -11.98 8.57 2.51
C PHE A 70 -11.99 7.05 2.24
N ALA A 71 -13.14 6.47 1.92
CA ALA A 71 -13.25 5.06 1.55
C ALA A 71 -12.49 4.79 0.25
N SER A 72 -12.59 5.67 -0.76
CA SER A 72 -11.86 5.52 -2.02
C SER A 72 -10.34 5.54 -1.80
N ILE A 73 -9.86 6.41 -0.90
CA ILE A 73 -8.45 6.49 -0.50
C ILE A 73 -8.05 5.20 0.25
N ALA A 74 -8.84 4.76 1.23
CA ALA A 74 -8.58 3.54 1.99
C ALA A 74 -8.49 2.31 1.07
N VAL A 75 -9.42 2.16 0.14
CA VAL A 75 -9.44 1.07 -0.85
C VAL A 75 -8.21 1.13 -1.76
N ARG A 76 -7.78 2.33 -2.18
CA ARG A 76 -6.56 2.50 -2.97
C ARG A 76 -5.32 2.00 -2.22
N TYR A 77 -5.18 2.33 -0.94
CA TYR A 77 -4.08 1.84 -0.11
C TYR A 77 -4.19 0.33 0.17
N LEU A 78 -5.40 -0.20 0.35
CA LEU A 78 -5.62 -1.64 0.50
C LEU A 78 -5.23 -2.41 -0.76
N ARG A 79 -5.57 -1.90 -1.96
CA ARG A 79 -5.14 -2.48 -3.24
C ARG A 79 -3.60 -2.47 -3.36
N ALA A 80 -2.95 -1.39 -2.95
CA ALA A 80 -1.48 -1.33 -2.91
C ALA A 80 -0.89 -2.37 -1.94
N ALA A 81 -1.47 -2.51 -0.75
CA ALA A 81 -1.05 -3.51 0.24
C ALA A 81 -1.23 -4.95 -0.26
N ARG A 82 -2.34 -5.23 -0.96
CA ARG A 82 -2.60 -6.54 -1.57
C ARG A 82 -1.53 -6.89 -2.61
N ARG A 83 -1.17 -5.94 -3.49
CA ARG A 83 -0.11 -6.14 -4.50
C ARG A 83 1.26 -6.39 -3.85
N ALA A 84 1.61 -5.61 -2.83
CA ALA A 84 2.85 -5.82 -2.10
C ALA A 84 2.87 -7.17 -1.37
N THR A 85 1.74 -7.60 -0.79
CA THR A 85 1.61 -8.93 -0.14
C THR A 85 1.73 -10.06 -1.17
N ALA A 86 1.12 -9.92 -2.35
CA ALA A 86 1.27 -10.86 -3.45
C ALA A 86 2.73 -10.94 -3.93
N ALA A 87 3.45 -9.81 -3.92
CA ALA A 87 4.87 -9.77 -4.23
C ALA A 87 5.72 -10.54 -3.20
N VAL A 88 5.40 -10.41 -1.90
CA VAL A 88 6.03 -11.23 -0.84
C VAL A 88 5.82 -12.71 -1.12
N ALA A 89 4.56 -13.13 -1.33
CA ALA A 89 4.21 -14.53 -1.57
C ALA A 89 4.91 -15.10 -2.80
N ARG A 90 4.99 -14.31 -3.89
CA ARG A 90 5.70 -14.71 -5.12
C ARG A 90 7.19 -14.84 -4.88
N ALA A 91 7.82 -13.86 -4.23
CA ALA A 91 9.25 -13.87 -3.96
C ALA A 91 9.68 -15.00 -3.01
N SER A 92 8.83 -15.39 -2.06
CA SER A 92 9.08 -16.52 -1.17
C SER A 92 8.83 -17.88 -1.83
N ALA A 93 7.83 -17.98 -2.70
CA ALA A 93 7.48 -19.23 -3.36
C ALA A 93 8.43 -19.58 -4.51
N ASP A 94 8.98 -18.56 -5.19
CA ASP A 94 9.82 -18.74 -6.37
C ASP A 94 11.04 -17.80 -6.33
N PRO A 95 12.17 -18.27 -5.75
CA PRO A 95 13.41 -17.50 -5.68
C PRO A 95 14.03 -17.18 -7.04
N SER A 96 13.62 -17.89 -8.10
CA SER A 96 14.12 -17.68 -9.47
C SER A 96 13.41 -16.54 -10.21
N SER A 97 12.31 -16.03 -9.63
CA SER A 97 11.56 -14.91 -10.19
C SER A 97 12.43 -13.66 -10.34
N GLN A 98 12.36 -13.03 -11.51
CA GLN A 98 13.10 -11.80 -11.81
C GLN A 98 12.31 -10.57 -11.39
N TRP A 99 13.01 -9.60 -10.80
CA TRP A 99 12.44 -8.34 -10.34
C TRP A 99 13.28 -7.18 -10.84
N PHE A 100 12.63 -6.12 -11.29
CA PHE A 100 13.29 -4.93 -11.79
C PHE A 100 12.83 -3.69 -11.04
N LEU A 101 13.77 -2.83 -10.68
CA LEU A 101 13.46 -1.49 -10.19
C LEU A 101 13.40 -0.53 -11.36
N SER A 102 12.20 -0.02 -11.65
CA SER A 102 12.00 1.06 -12.60
C SER A 102 11.58 2.33 -11.85
N GLY A 103 12.55 3.22 -11.61
CA GLY A 103 12.36 4.46 -10.86
C GLY A 103 11.91 4.24 -9.41
N LYS A 104 10.60 4.39 -9.14
CA LYS A 104 9.97 4.17 -7.82
C LYS A 104 9.13 2.89 -7.76
N MET A 105 9.13 2.08 -8.82
CA MET A 105 8.29 0.88 -8.93
C MET A 105 9.17 -0.36 -8.93
N ILE A 106 8.81 -1.35 -8.12
CA ILE A 106 9.29 -2.72 -8.29
C ILE A 106 8.33 -3.41 -9.25
N VAL A 107 8.87 -3.94 -10.34
CA VAL A 107 8.17 -4.70 -11.36
C VAL A 107 8.59 -6.15 -11.24
N GLY A 108 7.63 -7.02 -10.89
CA GLY A 108 7.84 -8.46 -10.96
C GLY A 108 7.56 -8.94 -12.38
N VAL A 109 8.38 -9.86 -12.87
CA VAL A 109 8.28 -10.40 -14.23
C VAL A 109 7.88 -11.86 -14.17
N ASP A 110 7.02 -12.29 -15.10
CA ASP A 110 6.59 -13.67 -15.20
C ASP A 110 7.61 -14.57 -15.93
N ALA A 111 7.31 -15.86 -16.06
CA ALA A 111 8.19 -16.81 -16.74
C ALA A 111 8.39 -16.49 -18.24
N SER A 112 7.53 -15.66 -18.84
CA SER A 112 7.62 -15.24 -20.24
C SER A 112 8.40 -13.93 -20.43
N GLY A 113 8.85 -13.29 -19.34
CA GLY A 113 9.53 -12.01 -19.42
C GLY A 113 8.59 -10.80 -19.41
N ALA A 114 7.28 -11.00 -19.25
CA ALA A 114 6.29 -9.92 -19.24
C ALA A 114 6.07 -9.34 -17.82
N PRO A 115 5.85 -8.02 -17.69
CA PRO A 115 5.61 -7.37 -16.41
C PRO A 115 4.26 -7.80 -15.82
N ASN A 116 4.27 -8.28 -14.58
CA ASN A 116 3.07 -8.72 -13.88
C ASN A 116 2.52 -7.59 -12.98
N PRO A 117 1.39 -6.95 -13.34
CA PRO A 117 0.83 -5.82 -12.59
C PRO A 117 0.28 -6.22 -11.21
N GLY A 118 0.01 -7.51 -10.97
CA GLY A 118 -0.52 -8.05 -9.72
C GLY A 118 0.51 -8.06 -8.59
N VAL A 119 1.80 -8.17 -8.93
CA VAL A 119 2.93 -8.16 -7.97
C VAL A 119 3.78 -6.90 -8.09
N THR A 120 3.39 -5.98 -8.97
CA THR A 120 4.07 -4.69 -9.16
C THR A 120 3.56 -3.67 -8.14
N PHE A 121 4.48 -3.05 -7.41
CA PHE A 121 4.15 -2.07 -6.37
C PHE A 121 5.14 -0.91 -6.28
N LYS A 122 4.66 0.20 -5.71
CA LYS A 122 5.43 1.44 -5.56
C LYS A 122 6.19 1.44 -4.25
N LEU A 123 7.46 1.85 -4.29
CA LEU A 123 8.29 2.09 -3.12
C LEU A 123 8.24 3.54 -2.67
N SER A 124 8.30 3.74 -1.36
CA SER A 124 8.65 5.02 -0.77
C SER A 124 10.15 5.30 -0.93
N ARG A 125 10.57 6.56 -0.74
CA ARG A 125 11.99 6.94 -0.81
C ARG A 125 12.83 6.14 0.20
N LYS A 126 12.32 5.98 1.42
CA LYS A 126 12.95 5.20 2.50
C LYS A 126 13.19 3.74 2.07
N LEU A 127 12.15 3.09 1.54
CA LEU A 127 12.24 1.68 1.12
C LEU A 127 13.16 1.49 -0.09
N ARG A 128 13.17 2.46 -1.01
CA ARG A 128 14.13 2.45 -2.12
C ARG A 128 15.58 2.54 -1.62
N THR A 129 15.85 3.42 -0.65
CA THR A 129 17.18 3.49 -0.03
C THR A 129 17.54 2.19 0.68
N MET A 130 16.61 1.58 1.42
CA MET A 130 16.84 0.29 2.09
C MET A 130 17.14 -0.85 1.10
N LEU A 131 16.49 -0.84 -0.06
CA LEU A 131 16.67 -1.83 -1.12
C LEU A 131 18.00 -1.65 -1.88
N LEU A 132 18.42 -0.39 -2.09
CA LEU A 132 19.63 -0.02 -2.82
C LEU A 132 20.87 0.12 -1.93
N ALA A 133 20.70 0.25 -0.61
CA ALA A 133 21.80 0.20 0.32
C ALA A 133 22.47 -1.19 0.20
N VAL A 134 23.73 -1.17 -0.23
CA VAL A 134 24.64 -2.33 -0.26
C VAL A 134 24.57 -3.04 1.10
N PRO A 135 24.56 -4.40 1.15
CA PRO A 135 24.38 -5.11 2.42
C PRO A 135 25.40 -4.62 3.44
N ALA A 136 24.89 -4.12 4.58
CA ALA A 136 25.73 -3.87 5.74
C ALA A 136 26.44 -5.19 6.08
N ALA A 137 27.76 -5.08 6.24
CA ALA A 137 28.72 -6.15 6.45
C ALA A 137 28.13 -7.38 7.18
N THR A 138 28.15 -8.53 6.51
CA THR A 138 28.11 -9.82 7.19
C THR A 138 29.35 -9.90 8.08
N VAL A 139 29.20 -9.64 9.38
CA VAL A 139 30.23 -9.98 10.36
C VAL A 139 30.24 -11.50 10.45
N VAL A 140 31.18 -12.13 9.75
CA VAL A 140 31.49 -13.54 9.94
C VAL A 140 32.32 -13.63 11.21
N GLU A 141 31.68 -14.09 12.30
CA GLU A 141 32.42 -14.47 13.50
C GLU A 141 33.24 -15.72 13.16
N LYS A 142 34.56 -15.56 12.99
CA LYS A 142 35.49 -16.69 12.90
C LYS A 142 35.50 -17.39 14.26
N ARG A 143 34.93 -18.59 14.34
CA ARG A 143 35.31 -19.59 15.33
C ARG A 143 36.28 -20.57 14.71
#